data_AF-C6E6V5-F1
#
_entry.id   AF-C6E6V5-F1
#
_cell.length_a   1.000
_cell.length_b   1.000
_cell.length_c   1.000
_cell.angle_alpha   90.00
_cell.angle_beta   90.00
_cell.angle_gamma   90.00
#
_symmetry.space_group_name_H-M   'P 1'
#
loop_
_entity.id
_entity.type
_entity.pdbx_description
1 polymer ?
#
loop_
_entity_poly.entity_id
_entity_poly.type
_entity_poly.pdbx_seq_one_letter_code
_entity_poly.pdbx_strand_id
1 'polypeptide(L)'
;MRTWILMLTALGAVSFAAPFAQGGEWGPWSVSPAAPVFSQPRQARPQQDAPQSRLVDVPFLGLLKFYQVFISPMDGDRCPLHPTCSQFSIQAIRRHGPAVGVVMTADRLMHEADESRLSQKVMVGSRIRGVDTLDDNDFWWYRHD
;
A
#
# COMPACT_ATOMS: atom_id res chain seq x y z
N MET A 1 48.15 -30.65 -9.61
CA MET A 1 46.88 -30.88 -8.86
C MET A 1 46.56 -29.73 -7.88
N ARG A 2 46.72 -28.44 -8.24
CA ARG A 2 46.44 -27.30 -7.33
C ARG A 2 46.03 -26.01 -8.10
N THR A 3 45.12 -26.09 -9.07
CA THR A 3 44.67 -24.91 -9.83
C THR A 3 43.15 -24.71 -9.86
N TRP A 4 42.36 -25.59 -9.25
CA TRP A 4 40.89 -25.50 -9.27
C TRP A 4 40.29 -24.66 -8.12
N ILE A 5 41.08 -24.27 -7.11
CA ILE A 5 40.59 -23.54 -5.93
C ILE A 5 40.32 -22.04 -6.21
N LEU A 6 40.85 -21.48 -7.30
CA LEU A 6 40.67 -20.05 -7.64
C LEU A 6 39.50 -19.76 -8.60
N MET A 7 38.71 -20.76 -9.01
CA MET A 7 37.51 -20.55 -9.84
C MET A 7 36.18 -20.60 -9.06
N LEU A 8 36.20 -20.86 -7.75
CA LEU A 8 34.99 -20.88 -6.91
C LEU A 8 34.66 -19.54 -6.24
N THR A 9 35.41 -18.47 -6.50
CA THR A 9 35.12 -17.12 -5.99
C THR A 9 34.40 -16.21 -7.00
N ALA A 10 33.79 -16.77 -8.06
CA ALA A 10 33.20 -15.97 -9.15
C ALA A 10 31.67 -16.03 -9.27
N LEU A 11 30.95 -16.89 -8.55
CA LEU A 11 29.49 -17.01 -8.70
C LEU A 11 28.85 -17.30 -7.34
N GLY A 12 28.34 -16.26 -6.69
CA GLY A 12 27.65 -16.45 -5.42
C GLY A 12 27.22 -15.19 -4.67
N ALA A 13 27.23 -14.03 -5.30
CA ALA A 13 26.48 -12.88 -4.80
C ALA A 13 25.60 -12.38 -5.93
N VAL A 14 24.59 -13.19 -6.29
CA VAL A 14 23.36 -12.59 -6.80
C VAL A 14 22.81 -11.82 -5.60
N SER A 15 23.23 -10.56 -5.49
CA SER A 15 22.59 -9.60 -4.60
C SER A 15 21.14 -9.48 -5.09
N PHE A 16 20.26 -10.31 -4.53
CA PHE A 16 18.88 -9.94 -4.28
C PHE A 16 18.91 -8.85 -3.20
N ALA A 17 19.60 -7.74 -3.47
CA ALA A 17 19.36 -6.48 -2.82
C ALA A 17 18.00 -6.02 -3.34
N ALA A 18 17.00 -6.67 -2.77
CA ALA A 18 15.70 -6.14 -2.51
C ALA A 18 15.55 -4.66 -2.94
N PRO A 19 14.78 -4.33 -3.98
CA PRO A 19 14.30 -2.97 -4.18
C PRO A 19 13.26 -2.58 -3.10
N PHE A 20 13.42 -3.06 -1.86
CA PHE A 20 12.43 -3.00 -0.78
C PHE A 20 12.66 -1.81 0.16
N ALA A 21 13.71 -1.00 -0.05
CA ALA A 21 14.14 0.07 0.86
C ALA A 21 14.08 1.48 0.25
N GLN A 22 13.32 1.71 -0.83
CA GLN A 22 13.13 3.06 -1.37
C GLN A 22 11.70 3.53 -1.07
N GLY A 23 11.60 4.58 -0.24
CA GLY A 23 10.34 5.24 0.12
C GLY A 23 9.76 6.11 -1.01
N GLY A 24 9.72 5.58 -2.22
CA GLY A 24 9.20 6.27 -3.40
C GLY A 24 8.41 5.31 -4.28
N GLU A 25 7.19 5.73 -4.60
CA GLU A 25 6.36 5.33 -5.75
C GLU A 25 6.81 4.06 -6.52
N TRP A 26 6.31 2.89 -6.09
CA TRP A 26 6.47 1.65 -6.85
C TRP A 26 5.13 1.06 -7.34
N GLY A 27 4.98 1.00 -8.66
CA GLY A 27 3.87 0.32 -9.34
C GLY A 27 2.58 1.14 -9.43
N PRO A 28 1.58 0.67 -10.21
CA PRO A 28 0.31 1.37 -10.46
C PRO A 28 -0.53 1.59 -9.19
N TRP A 29 -0.20 0.87 -8.12
CA TRP A 29 -0.84 0.94 -6.82
C TRP A 29 -0.31 2.10 -5.98
N SER A 30 0.91 2.59 -6.23
CA SER A 30 1.66 3.52 -5.37
C SER A 30 1.40 4.99 -5.62
N VAL A 31 0.28 5.33 -6.24
CA VAL A 31 -0.07 6.72 -6.56
C VAL A 31 0.03 7.58 -5.31
N SER A 32 1.17 8.28 -5.23
CA SER A 32 1.49 9.30 -4.26
C SER A 32 0.67 10.56 -4.62
N PRO A 33 0.51 11.52 -3.71
CA PRO A 33 -0.37 12.69 -3.86
C PRO A 33 -0.02 13.65 -5.01
N ALA A 34 0.93 13.30 -5.87
CA ALA A 34 1.40 14.10 -7.00
C ALA A 34 0.44 14.09 -8.20
N ALA A 35 -0.63 13.28 -8.19
CA ALA A 35 -1.72 13.49 -9.14
C ALA A 35 -2.37 14.85 -8.84
N PRO A 36 -2.58 15.74 -9.84
CA PRO A 36 -3.18 17.04 -9.60
C PRO A 36 -4.59 16.84 -9.03
N VAL A 37 -4.70 17.02 -7.72
CA VAL A 37 -5.94 16.92 -6.98
C VAL A 37 -6.75 18.20 -7.29
N PHE A 38 -7.65 18.13 -8.28
CA PHE A 38 -8.45 19.30 -8.71
C PHE A 38 -9.48 19.77 -7.68
N SER A 39 -9.75 18.96 -6.64
CA SER A 39 -10.50 19.39 -5.47
C SER A 39 -9.76 18.91 -4.24
N GLN A 40 -9.33 19.81 -3.35
CA GLN A 40 -8.72 19.37 -2.10
C GLN A 40 -9.69 18.38 -1.43
N PRO A 41 -9.27 17.14 -1.12
CA PRO A 41 -10.06 16.32 -0.22
C PRO A 41 -10.25 17.13 1.06
N ARG A 42 -11.42 17.00 1.71
CA ARG A 42 -11.60 17.42 3.11
C ARG A 42 -10.28 17.19 3.83
N GLN A 43 -9.63 18.27 4.29
CA GLN A 43 -8.20 18.28 4.68
C GLN A 43 -7.83 16.96 5.34
N ALA A 44 -7.22 16.07 4.55
CA ALA A 44 -6.69 14.83 5.10
C ALA A 44 -5.66 15.26 6.12
N ARG A 45 -5.74 14.71 7.34
CA ARG A 45 -4.67 14.89 8.32
C ARG A 45 -3.38 14.53 7.57
N PRO A 46 -2.27 15.29 7.72
CA PRO A 46 -1.01 14.93 7.08
C PRO A 46 -0.81 13.44 7.32
N GLN A 47 -0.54 12.68 6.26
CA GLN A 47 -0.45 11.22 6.29
C GLN A 47 0.70 10.87 7.24
N GLN A 48 0.40 10.84 8.55
CA GLN A 48 1.41 10.84 9.60
C GLN A 48 2.10 9.50 9.52
N ASP A 49 3.42 9.58 9.29
CA ASP A 49 4.34 8.50 9.03
C ASP A 49 4.01 7.31 9.93
N ALA A 50 3.59 6.21 9.31
CA ALA A 50 3.21 5.01 10.04
C ALA A 50 4.36 4.58 10.97
N PRO A 51 4.07 4.08 12.19
CA PRO A 51 5.11 3.59 13.09
C PRO A 51 5.97 2.54 12.39
N GLN A 52 7.26 2.49 12.74
CA GLN A 52 8.25 1.59 12.15
C GLN A 52 7.68 0.16 12.09
N SER A 53 7.71 -0.45 10.90
CA SER A 53 7.12 -1.78 10.67
C SER A 53 7.65 -2.78 11.69
N ARG A 54 6.73 -3.37 12.45
CA ARG A 54 7.05 -4.40 13.45
C ARG A 54 7.39 -5.69 12.70
N LEU A 55 8.22 -6.55 13.31
CA LEU A 55 8.54 -7.86 12.71
C LEU A 55 7.29 -8.69 12.40
N VAL A 56 6.24 -8.54 13.21
CA VAL A 56 4.95 -9.22 13.01
C VAL A 56 4.19 -8.73 11.77
N ASP A 57 4.50 -7.55 11.25
CA ASP A 57 3.85 -6.98 10.06
C ASP A 57 4.43 -7.59 8.77
N VAL A 58 5.70 -8.02 8.81
CA VAL A 58 6.47 -8.51 7.66
C VAL A 58 5.76 -9.59 6.85
N PRO A 59 5.22 -10.69 7.43
CA PRO A 59 4.56 -11.72 6.63
C PRO A 59 3.32 -11.18 5.90
N PHE A 60 2.52 -10.34 6.55
CA PHE A 60 1.30 -9.78 5.95
C PHE A 60 1.62 -8.75 4.86
N LEU A 61 2.58 -7.86 5.10
CA LEU A 61 3.06 -6.92 4.10
C LEU A 61 3.73 -7.65 2.93
N GLY A 62 4.42 -8.76 3.20
CA GLY A 62 5.00 -9.65 2.19
C GLY A 62 3.92 -10.26 1.28
N LEU A 63 2.83 -10.77 1.87
CA LEU A 63 1.69 -11.31 1.10
C LEU A 63 1.01 -10.24 0.24
N LEU A 64 0.78 -9.05 0.79
CA LEU A 64 0.20 -7.93 0.03
C LEU A 64 1.10 -7.49 -1.12
N LYS A 65 2.42 -7.44 -0.90
CA LYS A 65 3.38 -7.15 -1.97
C LYS A 65 3.42 -8.26 -3.01
N PHE A 66 3.37 -9.52 -2.60
CA PHE A 66 3.28 -10.66 -3.52
C PHE A 66 2.01 -10.54 -4.38
N TYR A 67 0.87 -10.23 -3.78
CA TYR A 67 -0.37 -9.96 -4.50
C TYR A 67 -0.19 -8.83 -5.53
N GLN A 68 0.39 -7.69 -5.12
CA GLN A 68 0.64 -6.53 -6.00
C GLN A 68 1.57 -6.83 -7.19
N VAL A 69 2.56 -7.71 -7.00
CA VAL A 69 3.56 -8.08 -8.02
C VAL A 69 3.06 -9.15 -8.98
N PHE A 70 2.39 -10.18 -8.47
CA PHE A 70 2.10 -11.38 -9.26
C PHE A 70 0.65 -11.46 -9.72
N ILE A 71 -0.30 -11.05 -8.88
CA ILE A 71 -1.75 -11.24 -9.14
C ILE A 71 -2.33 -9.96 -9.75
N SER A 72 -2.08 -8.83 -9.11
CA SER A 72 -2.65 -7.54 -9.47
C SER A 72 -2.38 -7.08 -10.91
N PRO A 73 -1.21 -7.34 -11.54
CA PRO A 73 -0.99 -6.97 -12.93
C PRO A 73 -1.85 -7.75 -13.92
N MET A 74 -2.27 -8.98 -13.56
CA MET A 74 -3.17 -9.79 -14.39
C MET A 74 -4.62 -9.30 -14.26
N ASP A 75 -5.02 -8.85 -13.07
CA ASP A 75 -6.37 -8.32 -12.82
C ASP A 75 -6.57 -6.89 -13.35
N GLY A 76 -5.46 -6.13 -13.46
CA GLY A 76 -5.46 -4.74 -13.89
C GLY A 76 -5.99 -3.77 -12.83
N ASP A 77 -6.05 -2.49 -13.20
CA ASP A 77 -6.47 -1.42 -12.31
C ASP A 77 -8.01 -1.35 -12.18
N ARG A 78 -8.57 -2.07 -11.20
CA ARG A 78 -10.02 -2.19 -10.98
C ARG A 78 -10.58 -1.38 -9.80
N CYS A 79 -9.75 -1.06 -8.80
CA CYS A 79 -10.23 -0.39 -7.59
C CYS A 79 -10.71 1.04 -7.91
N PRO A 80 -11.98 1.41 -7.65
CA PRO A 80 -12.51 2.74 -7.91
C PRO A 80 -12.09 3.76 -6.84
N LEU A 81 -11.43 3.34 -5.77
CA LEU A 81 -11.04 4.19 -4.64
C LEU A 81 -9.56 4.58 -4.68
N HIS A 82 -9.24 5.68 -3.99
CA HIS A 82 -7.91 6.21 -3.78
C HIS A 82 -7.70 6.55 -2.29
N PRO A 83 -6.64 6.03 -1.63
CA PRO A 83 -5.69 5.02 -2.11
C PRO A 83 -6.37 3.72 -2.55
N THR A 84 -5.68 2.87 -3.32
CA THR A 84 -6.20 1.55 -3.73
C THR A 84 -6.37 0.62 -2.52
N CYS A 85 -7.25 -0.38 -2.59
CA CYS A 85 -7.51 -1.29 -1.45
C CYS A 85 -6.24 -1.99 -0.94
N SER A 86 -5.32 -2.37 -1.83
CA SER A 86 -4.04 -2.97 -1.41
C SER A 86 -3.10 -1.97 -0.72
N GLN A 87 -3.11 -0.70 -1.14
CA GLN A 87 -2.37 0.36 -0.44
C GLN A 87 -3.00 0.71 0.90
N PHE A 88 -4.33 0.80 0.96
CA PHE A 88 -5.04 1.01 2.20
C PHE A 88 -4.71 -0.09 3.20
N SER A 89 -4.71 -1.35 2.76
CA SER A 89 -4.34 -2.48 3.63
C SER A 89 -2.92 -2.37 4.16
N ILE A 90 -1.96 -1.97 3.32
CA ILE A 90 -0.58 -1.71 3.76
C ILE A 90 -0.54 -0.57 4.80
N GLN A 91 -1.27 0.53 4.59
CA GLN A 91 -1.32 1.64 5.54
C GLN A 91 -1.96 1.22 6.86
N ALA A 92 -3.08 0.51 6.82
CA ALA A 92 -3.82 0.04 7.99
C ALA A 92 -2.99 -0.94 8.83
N ILE A 93 -2.29 -1.89 8.19
CA ILE A 93 -1.40 -2.84 8.88
C ILE A 93 -0.22 -2.11 9.50
N ARG A 94 0.42 -1.18 8.79
CA ARG A 94 1.54 -0.42 9.35
C ARG A 94 1.12 0.43 10.54
N ARG A 95 -0.06 1.05 10.48
CA ARG A 95 -0.57 1.94 11.55
C ARG A 95 -1.11 1.17 12.77
N HIS A 96 -2.02 0.22 12.56
CA HIS A 96 -2.75 -0.44 13.64
C HIS A 96 -2.29 -1.88 13.92
N GLY A 97 -1.32 -2.39 13.16
CA GLY A 97 -0.87 -3.79 13.23
C GLY A 97 -1.74 -4.72 12.37
N PRO A 98 -1.32 -5.99 12.21
CA PRO A 98 -1.91 -6.89 11.22
C PRO A 98 -3.35 -7.28 11.54
N ALA A 99 -3.69 -7.53 12.80
CA ALA A 99 -5.04 -7.94 13.18
C ALA A 99 -6.07 -6.84 12.88
N VAL A 100 -5.83 -5.63 13.40
CA VAL A 100 -6.73 -4.49 13.19
C VAL A 100 -6.71 -4.04 11.73
N GLY A 101 -5.52 -4.01 11.10
CA GLY A 101 -5.40 -3.64 9.70
C GLY A 101 -6.15 -4.57 8.75
N VAL A 102 -6.16 -5.89 9.02
CA VAL A 102 -6.96 -6.86 8.26
C VAL A 102 -8.46 -6.62 8.45
N VAL A 103 -8.92 -6.37 9.68
CA VAL A 103 -10.34 -6.09 9.96
C VAL A 103 -10.80 -4.82 9.24
N MET A 104 -10.04 -3.72 9.33
CA MET A 104 -10.35 -2.48 8.61
C MET A 104 -10.35 -2.67 7.09
N THR A 105 -9.40 -3.45 6.56
CA THR A 105 -9.35 -3.77 5.13
C THR A 105 -10.58 -4.57 4.70
N ALA A 106 -10.99 -5.56 5.50
CA ALA A 106 -12.15 -6.39 5.21
C ALA A 106 -13.45 -5.57 5.22
N ASP A 107 -13.63 -4.72 6.23
CA ASP A 107 -14.77 -3.82 6.34
C ASP A 107 -14.87 -2.88 5.12
N ARG A 108 -13.76 -2.27 4.72
CA ARG A 108 -13.70 -1.45 3.52
C ARG A 108 -14.06 -2.23 2.25
N LEU A 109 -13.54 -3.45 2.07
CA LEU A 109 -13.86 -4.29 0.91
C LEU A 109 -15.35 -4.64 0.82
N MET A 110 -16.02 -4.80 1.96
CA MET A 110 -17.45 -5.08 2.00
C MET A 110 -18.31 -3.90 1.56
N HIS A 111 -17.86 -2.66 1.84
CA HIS A 111 -18.62 -1.45 1.54
C HIS A 111 -18.08 -0.65 0.33
N GLU A 112 -17.01 -1.13 -0.32
CA GLU A 112 -16.32 -0.47 -1.44
C GLU A 112 -17.27 -0.07 -2.57
N ALA A 113 -18.27 -0.90 -2.88
CA ALA A 113 -19.22 -0.63 -3.95
C ALA A 113 -20.05 0.64 -3.69
N ASP A 114 -20.50 0.84 -2.46
CA ASP A 114 -21.32 2.00 -2.10
C ASP A 114 -20.45 3.24 -1.84
N GLU A 115 -19.30 3.07 -1.19
CA GLU A 115 -18.33 4.16 -1.02
C GLU A 115 -17.81 4.68 -2.36
N SER A 116 -17.66 3.81 -3.36
CA SER A 116 -17.31 4.23 -4.71
C SER A 116 -18.39 5.09 -5.40
N ARG A 117 -19.60 5.19 -4.85
CA ARG A 117 -20.65 6.09 -5.36
C ARG A 117 -20.76 7.36 -4.54
N LEU A 118 -20.53 7.28 -3.23
CA LEU A 118 -20.78 8.36 -2.28
C LEU A 118 -19.56 9.25 -2.02
N SER A 119 -18.35 8.69 -2.09
CA SER A 119 -17.11 9.39 -1.79
C SER A 119 -16.81 10.56 -2.74
N GLN A 120 -16.10 11.56 -2.20
CA GLN A 120 -15.57 12.69 -2.98
C GLN A 120 -14.71 12.18 -4.14
N LYS A 121 -14.89 12.75 -5.33
CA LYS A 121 -14.15 12.34 -6.52
C LYS A 121 -12.87 13.14 -6.73
N VAL A 122 -11.75 12.42 -6.84
CA VAL A 122 -10.43 12.94 -7.17
C VAL A 122 -9.97 12.38 -8.51
N MET A 123 -9.31 13.21 -9.32
CA MET A 123 -8.63 12.74 -10.53
C MET A 123 -7.24 12.24 -10.16
N VAL A 124 -6.99 10.95 -10.38
CA VAL A 124 -5.69 10.31 -10.15
C VAL A 124 -5.14 9.85 -11.50
N GLY A 125 -4.17 10.59 -12.02
CA GLY A 125 -3.71 10.42 -13.40
C GLY A 125 -4.82 10.77 -14.39
N SER A 126 -5.27 9.80 -15.18
CA SER A 126 -6.35 9.94 -16.17
C SER A 126 -7.69 9.35 -15.72
N ARG A 127 -7.82 8.92 -14.45
CA ARG A 127 -9.02 8.26 -13.93
C ARG A 127 -9.62 9.02 -12.76
N ILE A 128 -10.95 9.00 -12.68
CA ILE A 128 -11.69 9.51 -11.53
C ILE A 128 -11.81 8.39 -10.50
N ARG A 129 -11.42 8.67 -9.27
CA ARG A 129 -11.52 7.75 -8.13
C ARG A 129 -12.24 8.39 -6.95
N GLY A 130 -12.91 7.59 -6.15
CA GLY A 130 -13.42 8.00 -4.84
C GLY A 130 -12.29 8.16 -3.84
N VAL A 131 -12.28 9.23 -3.06
CA VAL A 131 -11.35 9.41 -1.94
C VAL A 131 -11.87 8.60 -0.76
N ASP A 132 -11.06 7.68 -0.27
CA ASP A 132 -11.34 6.89 0.92
C ASP A 132 -10.03 6.63 1.67
N THR A 133 -9.66 7.57 2.55
CA THR A 133 -8.37 7.57 3.23
C THR A 133 -8.40 6.69 4.49
N LEU A 134 -7.22 6.30 4.99
CA LEU A 134 -7.15 5.60 6.27
C LEU A 134 -7.72 6.45 7.42
N ASP A 135 -7.52 7.77 7.39
CA ASP A 135 -8.03 8.66 8.42
C ASP A 135 -9.58 8.71 8.45
N ASP A 136 -10.22 8.57 7.29
CA ASP A 136 -11.68 8.48 7.18
C ASP A 136 -12.24 7.17 7.77
N ASN A 137 -11.39 6.14 7.90
CA ASN A 137 -11.75 4.82 8.41
C ASN A 137 -11.27 4.57 9.84
N ASP A 138 -10.26 5.30 10.32
CA ASP A 138 -9.64 5.14 11.64
C ASP A 138 -10.03 6.23 12.66
N PHE A 139 -10.92 7.16 12.29
CA PHE A 139 -11.35 8.27 13.17
C PHE A 139 -11.84 7.82 14.56
N TRP A 140 -12.44 6.63 14.66
CA TRP A 140 -12.94 6.06 15.91
C TRP A 140 -11.84 5.42 16.77
N TRP A 141 -10.67 5.13 16.18
CA TRP A 141 -9.53 4.53 16.86
C TRP A 141 -8.90 5.50 17.86
N TYR A 142 -8.95 6.80 17.55
CA TYR A 142 -8.45 7.85 18.41
C TYR A 142 -9.62 8.47 19.18
N ARG A 143 -9.45 8.65 20.50
CA ARG A 143 -10.39 9.51 21.22
C ARG A 143 -10.19 10.95 20.74
N HIS A 144 -11.30 11.57 20.39
CA HIS A 144 -11.39 13.02 20.21
C HIS A 144 -11.82 13.60 21.55
N ASP A 145 -10.86 13.84 22.44
CA ASP A 145 -11.03 14.65 23.65
C ASP A 145 -11.00 16.16 23.34
#